data_AF-A0A9P6M8Z4-F1
#
_entry.id   AF-A0A9P6M8Z4-F1
#
_cell.length_a   1.000
_cell.length_b   1.000
_cell.length_c   1.000
_cell.angle_alpha   90.00
_cell.angle_beta   90.00
_cell.angle_gamma   90.00
#
_symmetry.space_group_name_H-M   'P 1'
#
loop_
_entity.id
_entity.type
_entity.pdbx_description
1 polymer ?
#
loop_
_entity_poly.entity_id
_entity_poly.type
_entity_poly.pdbx_seq_one_letter_code
_entity_poly.pdbx_strand_id
1 'polypeptide(L)'
;MRSERVLSHVQRGVSKVSKYIHRHQNNDKSAHNGDVQDTNLVPTYDAVVSTNPSNNWDFTIVFKRGQNLPRADLLSSDPFLEAYLGPPEDSDSLSFVTGVQWATLNPTWDATWELLNVTEGMMLQILIKDKNKMMLDTEL
;
A
#
# COMPACT_ATOMS: atom_id res chain seq x y z
N MET A 1 55.69 12.76 3.68
CA MET A 1 54.38 13.00 4.30
C MET A 1 53.43 11.91 3.84
N ARG A 2 52.87 11.14 4.80
CA ARG A 2 51.86 10.09 4.58
C ARG A 2 50.47 10.72 4.72
N SER A 3 49.52 10.33 3.87
CA SER A 3 48.06 10.31 4.14
C SER A 3 47.38 9.66 2.93
N GLU A 4 47.11 8.35 2.99
CA GLU A 4 45.84 7.68 3.36
C GLU A 4 44.77 7.67 2.25
N ARG A 5 44.42 6.43 1.86
CA ARG A 5 43.32 6.07 0.94
C ARG A 5 41.98 6.25 1.65
N VAL A 6 40.94 6.62 0.91
CA VAL A 6 39.56 6.21 1.21
C VAL A 6 38.89 5.74 -0.07
N LEU A 7 38.63 4.43 -0.13
CA LEU A 7 37.72 3.79 -1.09
C LEU A 7 36.32 3.85 -0.48
N SER A 8 35.39 4.56 -1.10
CA SER A 8 33.96 4.43 -0.77
C SER A 8 33.28 3.48 -1.74
N HIS A 9 33.06 2.24 -1.29
CA HIS A 9 32.07 1.34 -1.84
C HIS A 9 30.68 1.94 -1.58
N VAL A 10 29.91 2.22 -2.64
CA VAL A 10 28.46 2.42 -2.54
C VAL A 10 27.81 1.19 -3.17
N GLN A 11 27.16 0.41 -2.31
CA GLN A 11 26.35 -0.74 -2.65
C GLN A 11 24.91 -0.42 -2.21
N ARG A 12 23.94 -0.90 -2.99
CA ARG A 12 22.45 -0.86 -2.80
C ARG A 12 21.78 0.34 -3.49
N GLY A 13 20.62 0.20 -4.14
CA GLY A 13 19.56 -0.76 -3.91
C GLY A 13 19.03 -1.48 -5.15
N VAL A 14 18.52 -2.66 -4.86
CA VAL A 14 17.95 -3.65 -5.77
C VAL A 14 16.53 -3.19 -6.14
N SER A 15 16.24 -3.11 -7.43
CA SER A 15 14.88 -2.91 -7.93
C SER A 15 14.05 -4.15 -7.60
N LYS A 16 13.18 -4.07 -6.58
CA LYS A 16 12.17 -5.10 -6.29
C LYS A 16 10.90 -4.76 -7.07
N VAL A 17 10.72 -5.44 -8.19
CA VAL A 17 9.44 -5.52 -8.89
C VAL A 17 8.53 -6.43 -8.06
N SER A 18 7.55 -5.84 -7.35
CA SER A 18 6.53 -6.62 -6.66
C SER A 18 5.61 -7.29 -7.68
N LYS A 19 5.59 -8.63 -7.59
CA LYS A 19 4.89 -9.55 -8.47
C LYS A 19 3.41 -9.58 -8.10
N TYR A 20 2.54 -9.12 -9.00
CA TYR A 20 1.09 -9.27 -8.87
C TYR A 20 0.72 -10.76 -8.79
N ILE A 21 0.14 -11.21 -7.67
CA ILE A 21 -0.48 -12.53 -7.56
C ILE A 21 -2.00 -12.33 -7.52
N HIS A 22 -2.65 -12.63 -8.64
CA HIS A 22 -4.08 -12.93 -8.67
C HIS A 22 -4.28 -14.33 -8.05
N ARG A 23 -5.16 -14.46 -7.06
CA ARG A 23 -5.78 -15.76 -6.77
C ARG A 23 -7.24 -15.61 -6.38
N HIS A 24 -8.10 -16.03 -7.30
CA HIS A 24 -9.53 -16.25 -7.10
C HIS A 24 -9.77 -17.54 -6.30
N GLN A 25 -10.59 -17.39 -5.26
CA GLN A 25 -11.67 -18.24 -4.72
C GLN A 25 -11.50 -19.75 -4.50
N ASN A 26 -11.65 -20.10 -3.21
CA ASN A 26 -12.55 -21.08 -2.58
C ASN A 26 -13.02 -22.30 -3.37
N ASN A 27 -12.82 -23.48 -2.76
CA ASN A 27 -13.76 -24.59 -2.88
C ASN A 27 -13.88 -25.32 -1.53
N ASP A 28 -15.04 -25.13 -0.89
CA ASP A 28 -15.58 -26.02 0.13
C ASP A 28 -15.83 -27.41 -0.44
N LYS A 29 -15.35 -28.45 0.25
CA LYS A 29 -15.99 -29.77 0.28
C LYS A 29 -15.80 -30.39 1.67
N SER A 30 -16.86 -30.32 2.47
CA SER A 30 -17.02 -31.07 3.71
C SER A 30 -17.41 -32.53 3.44
N ALA A 31 -17.11 -33.35 4.47
CA ALA A 31 -17.66 -34.66 4.84
C ALA A 31 -16.97 -35.93 4.32
N HIS A 32 -16.32 -36.66 5.24
CA HIS A 32 -16.78 -38.01 5.60
C HIS A 32 -16.40 -38.43 7.03
N ASN A 33 -17.35 -39.10 7.69
CA ASN A 33 -17.35 -39.66 9.04
C ASN A 33 -16.28 -40.73 9.27
N GLY A 34 -15.82 -40.85 10.51
CA GLY A 34 -15.07 -41.99 11.03
C GLY A 34 -14.91 -41.93 12.55
N ASP A 35 -15.92 -42.43 13.26
CA ASP A 35 -15.93 -42.72 14.69
C ASP A 35 -14.81 -43.69 15.08
N VAL A 36 -13.98 -43.34 16.06
CA VAL A 36 -13.43 -44.27 17.08
C VAL A 36 -13.24 -43.47 18.38
N GLN A 37 -14.03 -43.79 19.40
CA GLN A 37 -13.83 -43.30 20.76
C GLN A 37 -12.67 -44.04 21.40
N ASP A 38 -11.67 -43.31 21.88
CA ASP A 38 -10.71 -43.82 22.86
C ASP A 38 -10.71 -42.89 24.09
N THR A 39 -11.00 -43.49 25.23
CA THR A 39 -11.20 -42.84 26.53
C THR A 39 -9.85 -42.66 27.21
N ASN A 40 -9.38 -41.41 27.37
CA ASN A 40 -8.55 -40.92 28.49
C ASN A 40 -7.89 -39.58 28.09
N LEU A 41 -8.59 -38.45 28.25
CA LEU A 41 -7.94 -37.14 28.20
C LEU A 41 -8.50 -36.22 29.27
N VAL A 42 -7.56 -35.72 30.08
CA VAL A 42 -7.68 -34.67 31.08
C VAL A 42 -8.48 -33.48 30.51
N PRO A 43 -9.32 -32.79 31.31
CA PRO A 43 -10.00 -31.59 30.84
C PRO A 43 -8.99 -30.45 30.69
N THR A 44 -8.32 -30.40 29.54
CA THR A 44 -7.61 -29.21 29.09
C THR A 44 -8.68 -28.19 28.70
N TYR A 45 -8.76 -27.12 29.47
CA TYR A 45 -9.55 -25.94 29.14
C TYR A 45 -8.95 -25.29 27.90
N ASP A 46 -9.35 -25.81 26.73
CA ASP A 46 -9.08 -25.14 25.47
C ASP A 46 -9.85 -23.84 25.50
N ALA A 47 -9.11 -22.74 25.63
CA ALA A 47 -9.64 -21.41 25.43
C ALA A 47 -10.33 -21.40 24.07
N VAL A 48 -11.66 -21.26 24.08
CA VAL A 48 -12.44 -21.01 22.87
C VAL A 48 -11.91 -19.68 22.33
N VAL A 49 -10.97 -19.77 21.38
CA VAL A 49 -10.56 -18.65 20.56
C VAL A 49 -11.82 -18.25 19.82
N SER A 50 -12.50 -17.23 20.36
CA SER A 50 -13.61 -16.57 19.71
C SER A 50 -13.05 -15.99 18.41
N THR A 51 -13.18 -16.75 17.32
CA THR A 51 -12.91 -16.26 15.97
C THR A 51 -14.00 -15.25 15.66
N ASN A 52 -13.81 -14.03 16.16
CA ASN A 52 -14.58 -12.88 15.74
C ASN A 52 -14.46 -12.88 14.20
N PRO A 53 -15.58 -12.97 13.45
CA PRO A 53 -15.49 -12.87 12.01
C PRO A 53 -14.82 -11.53 11.73
N SER A 54 -13.64 -11.55 11.12
CA SER A 54 -12.98 -10.34 10.67
C SER A 54 -13.95 -9.68 9.71
N ASN A 55 -14.58 -8.59 10.13
CA ASN A 55 -15.47 -7.83 9.26
C ASN A 55 -14.59 -7.20 8.19
N ASN A 56 -14.52 -7.86 7.04
CA ASN A 56 -13.80 -7.38 5.89
C ASN A 56 -14.78 -6.61 5.01
N TRP A 57 -14.35 -5.45 4.53
CA TRP A 57 -15.17 -4.53 3.75
C TRP A 57 -14.55 -4.29 2.38
N ASP A 58 -15.41 -4.17 1.37
CA ASP A 58 -15.01 -3.71 0.05
C ASP A 58 -15.30 -2.20 -0.06
N PHE A 59 -14.31 -1.44 -0.50
CA PHE A 59 -14.40 0.01 -0.65
C PHE A 59 -14.13 0.44 -2.09
N THR A 60 -14.87 1.46 -2.52
CA THR A 60 -14.56 2.22 -3.73
C THR A 60 -14.28 3.66 -3.34
N ILE A 61 -13.04 4.11 -3.56
CA ILE A 61 -12.61 5.48 -3.25
C ILE A 61 -12.47 6.24 -4.57
N VAL A 62 -13.12 7.39 -4.66
CA VAL A 62 -13.07 8.24 -5.86
C VAL A 62 -12.36 9.56 -5.55
N PHE A 63 -11.16 9.74 -6.11
CA PHE A 63 -10.37 10.95 -6.00
C PHE A 63 -10.80 11.95 -7.08
N LYS A 64 -11.63 12.92 -6.70
CA LYS A 64 -12.22 13.88 -7.63
C LYS A 64 -11.26 14.99 -8.06
N ARG A 65 -11.00 15.95 -7.17
CA ARG A 65 -10.21 17.15 -7.48
C ARG A 65 -9.59 17.76 -6.24
N GLY A 66 -8.51 18.51 -6.44
CA GLY A 66 -7.94 19.44 -5.46
C GLY A 66 -8.33 20.88 -5.80
N GLN A 67 -8.29 21.77 -4.81
CA GLN A 67 -8.55 23.19 -5.01
C GLN A 67 -7.56 24.03 -4.20
N ASN A 68 -7.12 25.14 -4.78
CA ASN A 68 -6.22 26.11 -4.16
C ASN A 68 -4.97 25.47 -3.54
N LEU A 69 -4.36 24.53 -4.26
CA LEU A 69 -3.13 23.91 -3.81
C LEU A 69 -2.01 24.95 -3.68
N PRO A 70 -1.10 24.79 -2.69
CA PRO A 70 0.06 25.65 -2.59
C PRO A 70 0.94 25.49 -3.83
N ARG A 71 1.59 26.59 -4.21
CA ARG A 71 2.56 26.61 -5.30
C ARG A 71 3.84 25.89 -4.85
N ALA A 72 4.28 24.94 -5.65
CA ALA A 72 5.56 24.28 -5.50
C ALA A 72 6.58 24.74 -6.56
N ASP A 73 6.09 25.21 -7.72
CA ASP A 73 6.88 25.92 -8.74
C ASP A 73 6.63 27.44 -8.71
N LEU A 74 7.36 28.19 -9.55
CA LEU A 74 7.33 29.66 -9.62
C LEU A 74 5.91 30.24 -9.68
N LEU A 75 5.03 29.64 -10.48
CA LEU A 75 3.65 30.12 -10.69
C LEU A 75 2.57 29.03 -10.58
N SER A 76 2.95 27.77 -10.47
CA SER A 76 2.05 26.62 -10.52
C SER A 76 2.53 25.47 -9.65
N SER A 77 1.86 24.34 -9.78
CA SER A 77 2.26 23.04 -9.26
C SER A 77 1.92 22.00 -10.33
N ASP A 78 2.57 20.86 -10.28
CA ASP A 78 2.31 19.67 -11.07
C ASP A 78 1.76 18.56 -10.15
N PRO A 79 0.56 18.74 -9.56
CA PRO A 79 0.06 17.87 -8.51
C PRO A 79 -0.33 16.47 -8.98
N PHE A 80 -0.01 15.49 -8.15
CA PHE A 80 -0.52 14.13 -8.20
C PHE A 80 -0.82 13.64 -6.78
N LEU A 81 -1.60 12.58 -6.66
CA LEU A 81 -2.02 12.01 -5.39
C LEU A 81 -1.46 10.60 -5.24
N GLU A 82 -0.89 10.29 -4.08
CA GLU A 82 -0.55 8.95 -3.63
C GLU A 82 -1.49 8.60 -2.46
N ALA A 83 -2.08 7.42 -2.48
CA ALA A 83 -2.87 6.88 -1.38
C ALA A 83 -2.31 5.53 -0.94
N TYR A 84 -2.33 5.28 0.36
CA TYR A 84 -1.84 4.05 0.98
C TYR A 84 -2.86 3.54 1.98
N LEU A 85 -3.08 2.22 2.00
CA LEU A 85 -3.84 1.55 3.04
C LEU A 85 -2.86 0.69 3.86
N GLY A 86 -2.46 1.23 5.02
CA GLY A 86 -1.31 0.75 5.80
C GLY A 86 -0.11 1.72 5.76
N PRO A 87 0.98 1.40 6.50
CA PRO A 87 2.20 2.21 6.52
C PRO A 87 2.93 2.21 5.16
N PRO A 88 3.31 3.36 4.57
CA PRO A 88 3.93 3.41 3.23
C PRO A 88 5.25 2.64 3.09
N GLU A 89 5.98 2.47 4.18
CA GLU A 89 7.24 1.73 4.25
C GLU A 89 7.06 0.21 4.24
N ASP A 90 5.83 -0.27 4.48
CA ASP A 90 5.51 -1.69 4.48
C ASP A 90 5.25 -2.18 3.05
N SER A 91 5.82 -3.34 2.71
CA SER A 91 5.61 -3.97 1.40
C SER A 91 4.20 -4.50 1.20
N ASP A 92 3.49 -4.76 2.30
CA ASP A 92 2.13 -5.32 2.27
C ASP A 92 1.05 -4.22 2.19
N SER A 93 1.45 -2.95 2.32
CA SER A 93 0.54 -1.81 2.15
C SER A 93 0.06 -1.69 0.71
N LEU A 94 -1.25 -1.57 0.56
CA LEU A 94 -1.84 -1.30 -0.75
C LEU A 94 -1.61 0.16 -1.09
N SER A 95 -1.24 0.45 -2.33
CA SER A 95 -0.99 1.81 -2.79
C SER A 95 -1.71 2.12 -4.10
N PHE A 96 -2.02 3.40 -4.30
CA PHE A 96 -2.63 3.94 -5.50
C PHE A 96 -2.02 5.29 -5.83
N VAL A 97 -1.76 5.55 -7.10
CA VAL A 97 -1.19 6.82 -7.57
C VAL A 97 -1.99 7.34 -8.74
N THR A 98 -2.40 8.60 -8.69
CA THR A 98 -3.12 9.24 -9.80
C THR A 98 -2.16 9.68 -10.90
N GLY A 99 -2.72 10.05 -12.07
CA GLY A 99 -2.00 10.85 -13.04
C GLY A 99 -1.58 12.22 -12.47
N VAL A 100 -0.49 12.76 -13.02
CA VAL A 100 -0.01 14.12 -12.74
C VAL A 100 -0.83 15.12 -13.56
N GLN A 101 -1.31 16.17 -12.91
CA GLN A 101 -1.98 17.29 -13.56
C GLN A 101 -0.99 18.43 -13.66
N TRP A 102 -0.64 18.84 -14.88
CA TRP A 102 0.44 19.79 -15.12
C TRP A 102 -0.02 21.25 -14.94
N ALA A 103 0.85 22.06 -14.34
CA ALA A 103 0.75 23.52 -14.22
C ALA A 103 -0.61 24.02 -13.68
N THR A 104 -1.13 23.38 -12.63
CA THR A 104 -2.42 23.73 -12.03
C THR A 104 -2.39 23.69 -10.50
N LEU A 105 -3.13 24.61 -9.88
CA LEU A 105 -3.40 24.60 -8.44
C LEU A 105 -4.80 24.01 -8.13
N ASN A 106 -5.55 23.62 -9.17
CA ASN A 106 -6.90 23.07 -9.09
C ASN A 106 -7.00 21.79 -9.93
N PRO A 107 -6.24 20.72 -9.60
CA PRO A 107 -6.23 19.51 -10.38
C PRO A 107 -7.56 18.77 -10.32
N THR A 108 -7.93 18.12 -11.42
CA THR A 108 -9.02 17.14 -11.46
C THR A 108 -8.44 15.80 -11.85
N TRP A 109 -8.64 14.78 -11.02
CA TRP A 109 -8.11 13.43 -11.26
C TRP A 109 -9.21 12.48 -11.74
N ASP A 110 -10.42 12.58 -11.16
CA ASP A 110 -11.54 11.65 -11.40
C ASP A 110 -11.10 10.17 -11.41
N ALA A 111 -10.19 9.82 -10.49
CA ALA A 111 -9.60 8.50 -10.41
C ALA A 111 -10.32 7.63 -9.38
N THR A 112 -10.51 6.35 -9.69
CA THR A 112 -11.17 5.38 -8.81
C THR A 112 -10.16 4.34 -8.34
N TRP A 113 -10.17 4.06 -7.04
CA TRP A 113 -9.42 2.98 -6.42
C TRP A 113 -10.40 2.01 -5.75
N GLU A 114 -10.37 0.76 -6.20
CA GLU A 114 -11.16 -0.33 -5.64
C GLU A 114 -10.29 -1.14 -4.69
N LEU A 115 -10.80 -1.33 -3.47
CA LEU A 115 -10.16 -2.03 -2.38
C LEU A 115 -11.07 -3.19 -1.97
N LEU A 116 -10.50 -4.39 -1.90
CA LEU A 116 -11.24 -5.60 -1.55
C LEU A 116 -10.73 -6.16 -0.23
N ASN A 117 -11.65 -6.71 0.58
CA ASN A 117 -11.36 -7.37 1.84
C ASN A 117 -10.54 -6.52 2.82
N VAL A 118 -10.86 -5.24 2.96
CA VAL A 118 -10.19 -4.35 3.92
C VAL A 118 -10.60 -4.73 5.34
N THR A 119 -9.60 -5.07 6.15
CA THR A 119 -9.79 -5.38 7.57
C THR A 119 -10.04 -4.10 8.38
N GLU A 120 -10.89 -4.21 9.41
CA GLU A 120 -11.09 -3.14 10.37
C GLU A 120 -9.78 -2.69 11.03
N GLY A 121 -9.61 -1.38 11.21
CA GLY A 121 -8.44 -0.77 11.86
C GLY A 121 -7.29 -0.40 10.91
N MET A 122 -7.37 -0.73 9.62
CA MET A 122 -6.38 -0.25 8.64
C MET A 122 -6.48 1.27 8.45
N MET A 123 -5.32 1.94 8.40
CA MET A 123 -5.26 3.39 8.19
C MET A 123 -5.15 3.72 6.70
N LEU A 124 -6.03 4.59 6.21
CA LEU A 124 -5.92 5.21 4.90
C LEU A 124 -5.08 6.50 5.01
N GLN A 125 -3.97 6.57 4.30
CA GLN A 125 -3.16 7.76 4.14
C GLN A 125 -3.32 8.30 2.72
N ILE A 126 -3.49 9.62 2.59
CA ILE A 126 -3.60 10.31 1.30
C ILE A 126 -2.60 11.47 1.30
N LEU A 127 -1.79 11.54 0.26
CA LEU A 127 -0.72 12.52 0.10
C LEU A 127 -0.89 13.18 -1.27
N ILE A 128 -0.98 14.51 -1.31
CA ILE A 128 -0.89 15.27 -2.56
C ILE A 128 0.53 15.80 -2.66
N LYS A 129 1.19 15.49 -3.77
CA LYS A 129 2.60 15.79 -4.01
C LYS A 129 2.74 16.55 -5.32
N ASP A 130 3.86 17.24 -5.44
CA ASP A 130 4.22 17.99 -6.64
C ASP A 130 5.29 17.25 -7.43
N LYS A 131 5.10 17.13 -8.74
CA LYS A 131 6.10 16.52 -9.62
C LYS A 131 7.08 17.57 -10.13
N ASN A 132 8.24 17.66 -9.50
CA ASN A 132 9.34 18.49 -9.97
C ASN A 132 9.82 18.04 -11.36
N LYS A 133 9.70 18.91 -12.37
CA LYS A 133 10.29 18.70 -13.70
C LYS A 133 11.81 18.98 -13.74
N MET A 134 12.36 19.68 -12.76
CA MET A 134 13.72 20.25 -12.80
C MET A 134 14.85 19.36 -12.23
N MET A 135 14.63 18.05 -12.05
CA MET A 135 15.70 17.10 -11.66
C MET A 135 16.12 16.17 -12.80
N LEU A 136 16.20 16.69 -14.02
CA LEU A 136 16.84 16.00 -15.14
C LEU A 136 18.25 16.59 -15.36
N ASP A 137 19.24 15.86 -14.86
CA ASP A 137 20.65 15.79 -15.27
C ASP A 137 21.23 17.01 -15.97
N THR A 138 21.58 18.05 -15.20
CA THR A 138 22.66 18.94 -15.65
C THR A 138 23.99 18.23 -15.39
N GLU A 139 24.43 17.37 -16.32
CA GLU A 139 25.86 17.14 -16.47
C GLU A 139 26.49 18.47 -16.91
N LEU A 140 27.15 19.15 -15.97
CA LEU A 140 28.07 20.26 -16.25
C LEU A 140 29.44 19.71 -16.65
#